data_AF-A0A5E3X6K4-F1
#
_entry.id   AF-A0A5E3X6K4-F1
#
_cell.length_a   1.000
_cell.length_b   1.000
_cell.length_c   1.000
_cell.angle_alpha   90.00
_cell.angle_beta   90.00
_cell.angle_gamma   90.00
#
_symmetry.space_group_name_H-M   'P 1'
#
loop_
_entity.id
_entity.type
_entity.pdbx_description
1 polymer ?
#
loop_
_entity_poly.entity_id
_entity_poly.type
_entity_poly.pdbx_seq_one_letter_code
_entity_poly.pdbx_strand_id
1 'polypeptide(L)'
;MPEKDSNKPTYDNSEDFIWDTYLKASKDEDEARPKNWEGSTTGILTFTGLFAATVAAFIVESYKLLSVDSGDQTVHLLSQLLVATANASSGLPVIVTTPKPFSTPPAAIVTNALWFSSLLISLICALLSTLVQELSRAYVQNINRRKVLHETLRERAFSHIFIRMGVNRYGMDQFVSWIVALVHLAVFLFACGLLVLLFPIDRIVAVVATAILGSFVLVYFSASLLPLLEKSCPYRTPITYLIAFVDWSALFG
;
A
#
# COMPACT_ATOMS: atom_id res chain seq x y z
N MET A 1 11.93 55.03 31.60
CA MET A 1 12.88 53.91 31.59
C MET A 1 12.21 52.76 30.84
N PRO A 2 12.75 52.25 29.74
CA PRO A 2 12.17 51.07 29.11
C PRO A 2 12.45 49.87 30.02
N GLU A 3 11.37 49.15 30.33
CA GLU A 3 11.32 47.93 31.10
C GLU A 3 12.23 46.88 30.44
N LYS A 4 13.27 46.47 31.15
CA LYS A 4 14.24 45.48 30.67
C LYS A 4 13.55 44.12 30.78
N ASP A 5 12.96 43.69 29.67
CA ASP A 5 12.31 42.40 29.46
C ASP A 5 13.22 41.27 29.97
N SER A 6 12.96 40.81 31.20
CA SER A 6 13.89 40.04 32.04
C SER A 6 13.98 38.56 31.70
N ASN A 7 13.36 38.15 30.58
CA ASN A 7 13.20 36.74 30.22
C ASN A 7 14.00 36.32 28.98
N LYS A 8 14.93 37.16 28.50
CA LYS A 8 15.84 36.78 27.42
C LYS A 8 17.04 36.02 27.98
N PRO A 9 17.35 34.80 27.47
CA PRO A 9 18.53 34.07 27.92
C PRO A 9 19.77 34.94 27.69
N THR A 10 20.64 35.02 28.70
CA THR A 10 21.93 35.70 28.56
C THR A 10 22.91 34.69 27.99
N TYR A 11 23.35 34.91 26.76
CA TYR A 11 24.33 34.05 26.09
C TYR A 11 25.73 34.61 26.31
N ASP A 12 26.67 33.74 26.68
CA ASP A 12 28.07 34.12 26.93
C ASP A 12 28.82 34.40 25.61
N ASN A 13 28.43 33.70 24.53
CA ASN A 13 29.00 33.84 23.19
C ASN A 13 27.92 34.07 22.12
N SER A 14 28.26 34.86 21.09
CA SER A 14 27.38 35.07 19.93
C SER A 14 27.06 33.78 19.16
N GLU A 15 27.94 32.78 19.20
CA GLU A 15 27.71 31.48 18.55
C GLU A 15 26.60 30.67 19.25
N ASP A 16 26.55 30.72 20.57
CA ASP A 16 25.54 30.01 21.37
C ASP A 16 24.13 30.54 21.12
N PHE A 17 24.01 31.86 20.91
CA PHE A 17 22.75 32.49 20.49
C PHE A 17 22.27 31.97 19.13
N ILE A 18 23.18 31.82 18.16
CA ILE A 18 22.84 31.33 16.80
C ILE A 18 22.38 29.87 16.87
N TRP A 19 23.12 29.01 17.57
CA TRP A 19 22.80 27.58 17.68
C TRP A 19 21.51 27.32 18.47
N ASP A 20 21.27 28.06 19.55
CA ASP A 20 20.02 27.98 20.32
C ASP A 20 18.82 28.47 19.50
N THR A 21 18.98 29.57 18.75
CA THR A 21 17.93 30.06 17.84
C THR A 21 17.59 29.04 16.76
N TYR A 22 18.61 28.39 16.15
CA TYR A 22 18.41 27.32 15.18
C TYR A 22 17.65 26.12 15.79
N LEU A 23 18.09 25.64 16.97
CA LEU A 23 17.46 24.51 17.65
C LEU A 23 16.01 24.81 18.08
N LYS A 24 15.70 26.06 18.45
CA LYS A 24 14.32 26.49 18.73
C LYS A 24 13.49 26.53 17.47
N ALA A 25 14.01 27.07 16.37
CA ALA A 25 13.31 27.13 15.09
C ALA A 25 13.05 25.74 14.49
N SER A 26 13.94 24.77 14.70
CA SER A 26 13.76 23.40 14.17
C SER A 26 12.80 22.54 14.98
N LYS A 27 12.57 22.87 16.25
CA LYS A 27 11.83 22.04 17.21
C LYS A 27 10.43 21.66 16.72
N ASP A 28 9.69 22.61 16.17
CA ASP A 28 8.32 22.38 15.73
C ASP A 28 8.27 21.39 14.55
N GLU A 29 9.19 21.53 13.59
CA GLU A 29 9.30 20.60 12.46
C GLU A 29 9.77 19.21 12.90
N ASP A 30 10.71 19.14 13.84
CA ASP A 30 11.25 17.89 14.38
C ASP A 30 10.21 17.09 15.17
N GLU A 31 9.27 17.78 15.83
CA GLU A 31 8.14 17.14 16.53
C GLU A 31 7.00 16.76 15.57
N ALA A 32 6.80 17.51 14.49
CA ALA A 32 5.73 17.27 13.52
C ALA A 32 6.02 16.08 12.59
N ARG A 33 7.24 15.96 12.08
CA ARG A 33 7.60 14.92 11.08
C ARG A 33 7.36 13.49 11.57
N PRO A 34 7.81 13.09 12.77
CA PRO A 34 7.59 11.73 13.27
C PRO A 34 6.12 11.40 13.48
N LYS A 35 5.34 12.37 13.97
CA LYS A 35 3.89 12.22 14.13
C LYS A 35 3.19 12.02 12.78
N ASN A 36 3.61 12.74 11.75
CA ASN A 36 3.06 12.59 10.41
C ASN A 36 3.39 11.21 9.80
N TRP A 37 4.63 10.74 9.95
CA TRP A 37 5.04 9.41 9.49
C TRP A 37 4.30 8.30 10.22
N GLU A 38 4.23 8.39 11.55
CA GLU A 38 3.52 7.43 12.40
C GLU A 38 2.02 7.41 12.09
N GLY A 39 1.38 8.57 11.97
CA GLY A 39 -0.04 8.66 11.61
C GLY A 39 -0.34 8.05 10.24
N SER A 40 0.47 8.39 9.23
CA SER A 40 0.32 7.86 7.87
C SER A 40 0.51 6.34 7.83
N THR A 41 1.57 5.83 8.46
CA THR A 41 1.89 4.39 8.47
C THR A 41 0.92 3.57 9.31
N THR A 42 0.35 4.13 10.38
CA THR A 42 -0.70 3.47 11.16
C THR A 42 -1.98 3.29 10.34
N GLY A 43 -2.38 4.32 9.59
CA GLY A 43 -3.50 4.23 8.64
C GLY A 43 -3.24 3.18 7.55
N ILE A 44 -2.03 3.13 7.01
CA ILE A 44 -1.65 2.12 6.02
C ILE A 44 -1.67 0.71 6.62
N LEU A 45 -1.13 0.51 7.82
CA LEU A 45 -1.04 -0.80 8.47
C LEU A 45 -2.43 -1.38 8.78
N THR A 46 -3.34 -0.55 9.28
CA THR A 46 -4.73 -0.94 9.53
C THR A 46 -5.44 -1.30 8.23
N PHE A 47 -5.32 -0.45 7.19
CA PHE A 47 -5.91 -0.73 5.88
C PHE A 47 -5.37 -2.01 5.26
N THR A 48 -4.04 -2.19 5.22
CA THR A 48 -3.39 -3.36 4.62
C THR A 48 -3.75 -4.66 5.32
N GLY A 49 -3.94 -4.64 6.65
CA GLY A 49 -4.43 -5.78 7.42
C GLY A 49 -5.87 -6.17 7.05
N LEU A 50 -6.80 -5.21 7.02
CA LEU A 50 -8.20 -5.44 6.63
C LEU A 50 -8.31 -5.91 5.17
N PHE A 51 -7.55 -5.27 4.29
CA PHE A 51 -7.48 -5.63 2.88
C PHE A 51 -6.91 -7.04 2.70
N ALA A 52 -5.80 -7.39 3.37
CA ALA A 52 -5.22 -8.72 3.30
C ALA A 52 -6.20 -9.81 3.78
N ALA A 53 -6.95 -9.55 4.85
CA ALA A 53 -8.00 -10.47 5.32
C ALA A 53 -9.11 -10.65 4.29
N THR A 54 -9.54 -9.56 3.64
CA THR A 54 -10.54 -9.59 2.57
C THR A 54 -10.03 -10.41 1.38
N VAL A 55 -8.83 -10.11 0.88
CA VAL A 55 -8.21 -10.85 -0.23
C VAL A 55 -8.03 -12.32 0.12
N ALA A 56 -7.62 -12.64 1.35
CA ALA A 56 -7.47 -14.02 1.81
C ALA A 56 -8.79 -14.79 1.77
N ALA A 57 -9.92 -14.17 2.16
CA ALA A 57 -11.24 -14.80 2.06
C ALA A 57 -11.60 -15.15 0.60
N PHE A 58 -11.33 -14.23 -0.34
CA PHE A 58 -11.51 -14.49 -1.76
C PHE A 58 -10.59 -15.61 -2.27
N ILE A 59 -9.31 -15.60 -1.88
CA ILE A 59 -8.36 -16.66 -2.25
C ILE A 59 -8.82 -18.03 -1.75
N VAL A 60 -9.29 -18.14 -0.50
CA VAL A 60 -9.81 -19.41 0.05
C VAL A 60 -10.95 -19.97 -0.80
N GLU A 61 -11.83 -19.09 -1.29
CA GLU A 61 -12.94 -19.52 -2.14
C GLU A 61 -12.46 -19.86 -3.56
N SER A 62 -11.62 -19.03 -4.18
CA SER A 62 -11.16 -19.29 -5.54
C SER A 62 -10.14 -20.42 -5.65
N TYR A 63 -9.43 -20.77 -4.57
CA TYR A 63 -8.54 -21.92 -4.57
C TYR A 63 -9.31 -23.22 -4.84
N LYS A 64 -10.58 -23.29 -4.43
CA LYS A 64 -11.48 -24.41 -4.76
C LYS A 64 -11.71 -24.54 -6.26
N LEU A 65 -11.77 -23.43 -6.99
CA LEU A 65 -11.91 -23.42 -8.45
C LEU A 65 -10.65 -23.90 -9.20
N LEU A 66 -9.48 -23.92 -8.53
CA LEU A 66 -8.23 -24.46 -9.09
C LEU A 66 -8.08 -25.96 -8.85
N SER A 67 -8.84 -26.51 -7.90
CA SER A 67 -8.84 -27.93 -7.58
C SER A 67 -10.04 -28.62 -8.23
N VAL A 68 -9.93 -29.92 -8.45
CA VAL A 68 -11.08 -30.72 -8.86
C VAL A 68 -12.05 -30.72 -7.68
N ASP A 69 -13.19 -30.05 -7.82
CA ASP A 69 -14.24 -30.17 -6.83
C ASP A 69 -14.74 -31.63 -6.82
N SER A 70 -14.62 -32.28 -5.66
CA SER A 70 -15.07 -33.66 -5.49
C SER A 70 -16.59 -33.78 -5.70
N GLY A 71 -17.33 -32.67 -5.52
CA GLY A 71 -18.73 -32.53 -5.89
C GLY A 71 -18.97 -32.66 -7.39
N ASP A 72 -18.32 -31.83 -8.22
CA ASP A 72 -18.41 -31.91 -9.69
C ASP A 72 -17.97 -33.27 -10.23
N GLN A 73 -16.92 -33.87 -9.66
CA GLN A 73 -16.50 -35.21 -10.03
C GLN A 73 -17.56 -36.27 -9.69
N THR A 74 -18.25 -36.12 -8.55
CA THR A 74 -19.35 -36.98 -8.13
C THR A 74 -20.57 -36.82 -9.04
N VAL A 75 -20.95 -35.58 -9.39
CA VAL A 75 -22.05 -35.30 -10.33
C VAL A 75 -21.74 -35.84 -11.71
N HIS A 76 -20.51 -35.68 -12.18
CA HIS A 76 -20.09 -36.21 -13.47
C HIS A 76 -20.14 -37.74 -13.48
N LEU A 77 -19.61 -38.41 -12.44
CA LEU A 77 -19.71 -39.86 -12.28
C LEU A 77 -21.16 -40.33 -12.17
N LEU A 78 -22.02 -39.64 -11.42
CA LEU A 78 -23.46 -39.92 -11.33
C LEU A 78 -24.16 -39.82 -12.69
N SER A 79 -23.82 -38.78 -13.48
CA SER A 79 -24.36 -38.63 -14.84
C SER A 79 -23.93 -39.77 -15.76
N GLN A 80 -22.68 -40.20 -15.67
CA GLN A 80 -22.17 -41.34 -16.43
C GLN A 80 -22.82 -42.65 -16.00
N LEU A 81 -23.05 -42.83 -14.70
CA LEU A 81 -23.71 -44.02 -14.14
C LEU A 81 -25.20 -44.07 -14.54
N LEU A 82 -25.88 -42.92 -14.57
CA LEU A 82 -27.26 -42.80 -15.06
C LEU A 82 -27.36 -43.17 -16.55
N VAL A 83 -26.44 -42.66 -17.39
CA VAL A 83 -26.40 -43.00 -18.82
C VAL A 83 -26.06 -44.48 -19.03
N ALA A 84 -25.11 -45.02 -18.26
CA ALA A 84 -24.74 -46.43 -18.33
C ALA A 84 -25.91 -47.36 -17.93
N THR A 85 -26.63 -47.02 -16.87
CA THR A 85 -27.81 -47.80 -16.41
C THR A 85 -28.99 -47.70 -17.38
N ALA A 86 -29.25 -46.53 -17.97
CA ALA A 86 -30.27 -46.34 -18.99
C ALA A 86 -29.96 -47.10 -20.30
N ASN A 87 -28.70 -47.11 -20.73
CA ASN A 87 -28.27 -47.84 -21.94
C ASN A 87 -28.29 -49.36 -21.72
N ALA A 88 -27.88 -49.83 -20.54
CA ALA A 88 -27.92 -51.24 -20.17
C ALA A 88 -29.37 -51.78 -20.12
N SER A 89 -30.32 -50.98 -19.63
CA SER A 89 -31.74 -51.34 -19.63
C SER A 89 -32.38 -51.30 -21.02
N SER A 90 -31.77 -50.61 -21.98
CA SER A 90 -32.23 -50.51 -23.37
C SER A 90 -31.53 -51.48 -24.33
N GLY A 91 -30.59 -52.30 -23.85
CA GLY A 91 -29.82 -53.26 -24.67
C GLY A 91 -28.79 -52.62 -25.62
N LEU A 92 -28.47 -51.33 -25.43
CA LEU A 92 -27.47 -50.61 -26.22
C LEU A 92 -26.05 -50.82 -25.62
N PRO A 93 -24.99 -50.85 -26.45
CA PRO A 93 -23.62 -50.95 -25.96
C PRO A 93 -23.28 -49.74 -25.08
N VAL A 94 -22.81 -50.01 -23.85
CA VAL A 94 -22.39 -48.99 -22.90
C VAL A 94 -21.02 -48.44 -23.32
N ILE A 95 -21.02 -47.27 -23.95
CA ILE A 95 -19.78 -46.54 -24.26
C ILE A 95 -19.41 -45.71 -23.03
N VAL A 96 -18.47 -46.20 -22.23
CA VAL A 96 -17.87 -45.43 -21.14
C VAL A 96 -16.88 -44.45 -21.75
N THR A 97 -17.26 -43.17 -21.84
CA THR A 97 -16.34 -42.11 -22.26
C THR A 97 -15.35 -41.84 -21.13
N THR A 98 -14.05 -42.00 -21.41
CA THR A 98 -12.99 -41.65 -20.46
C THR A 98 -13.13 -40.18 -20.05
N PRO A 99 -13.11 -39.83 -18.75
CA PRO A 99 -13.25 -38.45 -18.32
C PRO A 99 -12.17 -37.59 -18.99
N LYS A 100 -12.57 -36.46 -19.58
CA LYS A 100 -11.62 -35.48 -20.10
C LYS A 100 -10.72 -35.04 -18.94
N PRO A 101 -9.38 -34.98 -19.10
CA PRO A 101 -8.51 -34.53 -18.04
C PRO A 101 -8.94 -33.13 -17.60
N PHE A 102 -9.03 -32.92 -16.28
CA PHE A 102 -9.37 -31.63 -15.70
C PHE A 102 -8.42 -30.57 -16.26
N SER A 103 -8.98 -29.55 -16.90
CA SER A 103 -8.24 -28.44 -17.47
C SER A 103 -8.69 -27.18 -16.75
N THR A 104 -7.82 -26.63 -15.92
CA THR A 104 -8.11 -25.42 -15.15
C THR A 104 -8.38 -24.26 -16.10
N PRO A 105 -9.50 -23.54 -15.95
CA PRO A 105 -9.79 -22.37 -16.78
C PRO A 105 -8.67 -21.34 -16.68
N PRO A 106 -8.16 -20.78 -17.81
CA PRO A 106 -7.12 -19.76 -17.79
C PRO A 106 -7.49 -18.54 -16.93
N ALA A 107 -8.78 -18.18 -16.91
CA ALA A 107 -9.31 -17.11 -16.06
C ALA A 107 -9.08 -17.37 -14.57
N ALA A 108 -9.25 -18.61 -14.10
CA ALA A 108 -9.03 -18.97 -12.70
C ALA A 108 -7.55 -18.85 -12.31
N ILE A 109 -6.64 -19.26 -13.19
CA ILE A 109 -5.19 -19.11 -13.00
C ILE A 109 -4.82 -17.62 -12.87
N VAL A 110 -5.29 -16.79 -13.81
CA VAL A 110 -5.02 -15.35 -13.81
C VAL A 110 -5.59 -14.67 -12.56
N THR A 111 -6.84 -14.96 -12.18
CA THR A 111 -7.47 -14.41 -10.98
C THR A 111 -6.65 -14.75 -9.72
N ASN A 112 -6.22 -16.00 -9.57
CA ASN A 112 -5.45 -16.40 -8.39
C ASN A 112 -4.08 -15.73 -8.38
N ALA A 113 -3.38 -15.68 -9.51
CA ALA A 113 -2.10 -14.99 -9.60
C ALA A 113 -2.20 -13.50 -9.21
N LEU A 114 -3.26 -12.82 -9.68
CA LEU A 114 -3.54 -11.42 -9.34
C LEU A 114 -3.84 -11.25 -7.85
N TRP A 115 -4.67 -12.12 -7.28
CA TRP A 115 -5.03 -12.05 -5.86
C TRP A 115 -3.87 -12.38 -4.94
N PHE A 116 -3.09 -13.44 -5.21
CA PHE A 116 -1.87 -13.73 -4.45
C PHE A 116 -0.87 -12.58 -4.53
N SER A 117 -0.69 -11.99 -5.72
CA SER A 117 0.17 -10.83 -5.90
C SER A 117 -0.33 -9.62 -5.09
N SER A 118 -1.64 -9.34 -5.11
CA SER A 118 -2.24 -8.26 -4.30
C SER A 118 -2.06 -8.49 -2.80
N LEU A 119 -2.19 -9.74 -2.33
CA LEU A 119 -1.99 -10.10 -0.93
C LEU A 119 -0.54 -9.93 -0.51
N LEU A 120 0.41 -10.43 -1.31
CA LEU A 120 1.84 -10.30 -1.03
C LEU A 120 2.28 -8.83 -0.99
N ILE A 121 1.83 -8.02 -1.95
CA ILE A 121 2.12 -6.58 -1.95
C ILE A 121 1.54 -5.92 -0.70
N SER A 122 0.31 -6.27 -0.27
CA SER A 122 -0.27 -5.75 0.97
C SER A 122 0.55 -6.10 2.21
N LEU A 123 1.04 -7.35 2.31
CA LEU A 123 1.91 -7.78 3.40
C LEU A 123 3.25 -7.06 3.40
N ILE A 124 3.84 -6.85 2.22
CA ILE A 124 5.06 -6.04 2.07
C ILE A 124 4.78 -4.61 2.55
N CYS A 125 3.64 -4.00 2.18
CA CYS A 125 3.26 -2.67 2.65
C CYS A 125 3.13 -2.60 4.18
N ALA A 126 2.56 -3.62 4.81
CA ALA A 126 2.46 -3.73 6.26
C ALA A 126 3.84 -3.81 6.93
N LEU A 127 4.75 -4.63 6.38
CA LEU A 127 6.13 -4.74 6.86
C LEU A 127 6.90 -3.42 6.72
N LEU A 128 6.80 -2.77 5.56
CA LEU A 128 7.45 -1.48 5.31
C LEU A 128 6.87 -0.38 6.22
N SER A 129 5.56 -0.36 6.45
CA SER A 129 4.91 0.58 7.39
C SER A 129 5.42 0.39 8.81
N THR A 130 5.54 -0.86 9.26
CA THR A 130 6.11 -1.19 10.57
C THR A 130 7.56 -0.75 10.69
N LEU A 131 8.36 -0.95 9.63
CA LEU A 131 9.76 -0.47 9.60
C LEU A 131 9.84 1.05 9.74
N VAL A 132 9.00 1.81 9.02
CA VAL A 132 8.97 3.27 9.16
C VAL A 132 8.58 3.70 10.56
N GLN A 133 7.64 3.00 11.20
CA GLN A 133 7.27 3.28 12.59
C GLN A 133 8.44 3.03 13.55
N GLU A 134 9.21 1.96 13.36
CA GLU A 134 10.40 1.72 14.19
C GLU A 134 11.46 2.80 13.97
N LEU A 135 11.69 3.20 12.72
CA LEU A 135 12.64 4.25 12.38
C LEU A 135 12.19 5.62 12.92
N SER A 136 10.90 5.95 12.87
CA SER A 136 10.37 7.20 13.43
C SER A 136 10.51 7.23 14.95
N ARG A 137 10.23 6.12 15.65
CA ARG A 137 10.48 5.97 17.08
C ARG A 137 11.95 6.14 17.43
N ALA A 138 12.84 5.46 16.70
CA ALA A 138 14.28 5.57 16.90
C ALA A 138 14.79 7.00 16.68
N TYR A 139 14.26 7.71 15.68
CA TYR A 139 14.57 9.12 15.42
C TYR A 139 14.20 10.01 16.62
N VAL A 140 12.98 9.88 17.14
CA VAL A 140 12.53 10.65 18.33
C VAL A 140 13.37 10.33 19.57
N GLN A 141 13.67 9.04 19.80
CA GLN A 141 14.52 8.63 20.92
C GLN A 141 15.94 9.21 20.81
N ASN A 142 16.53 9.21 19.62
CA ASN A 142 17.87 9.76 19.41
C ASN A 142 17.91 11.28 19.63
N ILE A 143 16.88 12.02 19.19
CA ILE A 143 16.78 13.46 19.46
C ILE A 143 16.59 13.75 20.95
N ASN A 144 15.74 12.98 21.64
CA ASN A 144 15.43 13.23 23.04
C ASN A 144 16.56 12.79 24.00
N ARG A 145 17.21 11.64 23.75
CA ARG A 145 18.35 11.17 24.57
C ARG A 145 19.49 12.18 24.60
N ARG A 146 19.71 12.89 23.50
CA ARG A 146 20.76 13.91 23.35
C ARG A 146 20.48 15.22 24.08
N LYS A 147 19.24 15.47 24.52
CA LYS A 147 18.93 16.62 25.40
C LYS A 147 19.49 16.45 26.82
N VAL A 148 19.85 15.22 27.20
CA VAL A 148 20.25 14.86 28.57
C VAL A 148 21.78 14.79 28.73
N LEU A 149 22.56 14.72 27.65
CA LEU A 149 24.02 14.78 27.72
C LEU A 149 24.49 16.24 27.89
N HIS A 150 25.53 16.44 28.69
CA HIS A 150 26.27 17.72 28.83
C HIS A 150 27.07 18.06 27.55
N GLU A 151 26.44 18.00 26.38
CA GLU A 151 27.01 18.43 25.10
C GLU A 151 26.91 19.96 24.97
N THR A 152 27.88 20.58 24.30
CA THR A 152 27.81 22.02 23.97
C THR A 152 26.67 22.30 22.98
N LEU A 153 26.12 23.52 22.98
CA LEU A 153 25.03 23.91 22.06
C LEU A 153 25.41 23.69 20.58
N ARG A 154 26.68 23.95 20.26
CA ARG A 154 27.26 23.73 18.93
C ARG A 154 27.26 22.25 18.53
N GLU A 155 27.78 21.36 19.37
CA GLU A 155 27.82 19.92 19.07
C GLU A 155 26.42 19.34 18.86
N ARG A 156 25.48 19.78 19.70
CA ARG A 156 24.07 19.40 19.58
C ARG A 156 23.46 19.86 18.25
N ALA A 157 23.73 21.09 17.83
CA ALA A 157 23.24 21.63 16.56
C ALA A 157 23.85 20.92 15.35
N PHE A 158 25.16 20.68 15.33
CA PHE A 158 25.82 19.93 14.25
C PHE A 158 25.30 18.50 14.12
N SER A 159 25.16 17.79 15.25
CA SER A 159 24.55 16.47 15.25
C SER A 159 23.13 16.49 14.72
N HIS A 160 22.32 17.47 15.14
CA HIS A 160 20.93 17.58 14.71
C HIS A 160 20.84 17.77 13.20
N ILE A 161 21.65 18.68 12.65
CA ILE A 161 21.78 18.90 11.21
C ILE A 161 22.19 17.62 10.49
N PHE A 162 23.16 16.86 11.02
CA PHE A 162 23.61 15.61 10.41
C PHE A 162 22.51 14.55 10.34
N ILE A 163 21.77 14.34 11.44
CA ILE A 163 20.66 13.38 11.48
C ILE A 163 19.54 13.83 10.52
N ARG A 164 19.20 15.11 10.52
CA ARG A 164 18.19 15.68 9.63
C ARG A 164 18.59 15.57 8.16
N MET A 165 19.86 15.82 7.84
CA MET A 165 20.42 15.64 6.51
C MET A 165 20.41 14.17 6.11
N GLY A 166 20.66 13.25 7.05
CA GLY A 166 20.51 11.81 6.85
C GLY A 166 19.08 11.42 6.49
N VAL A 167 18.10 11.82 7.30
CA VAL A 167 16.68 11.54 7.02
C VAL A 167 16.23 12.10 5.67
N ASN A 168 16.67 13.32 5.34
CA ASN A 168 16.35 13.94 4.05
C ASN A 168 17.06 13.23 2.88
N ARG A 169 18.30 12.78 3.08
CA ARG A 169 19.07 12.01 2.09
C ARG A 169 18.48 10.62 1.84
N TYR A 170 18.02 9.93 2.89
CA TYR A 170 17.38 8.62 2.77
C TYR A 170 15.89 8.72 2.39
N GLY A 171 15.34 9.94 2.32
CA GLY A 171 14.04 10.22 1.72
C GLY A 171 12.88 9.52 2.42
N MET A 172 12.81 9.58 3.76
CA MET A 172 11.76 8.86 4.50
C MET A 172 10.35 9.31 4.13
N ASP A 173 10.16 10.60 3.83
CA ASP A 173 8.92 11.14 3.25
C ASP A 173 8.57 10.47 1.91
N GLN A 174 9.58 10.33 1.03
CA GLN A 174 9.42 9.66 -0.26
C GLN A 174 9.09 8.18 -0.05
N PHE A 175 9.75 7.51 0.89
CA PHE A 175 9.53 6.10 1.19
C PHE A 175 8.09 5.82 1.65
N VAL A 176 7.52 6.65 2.54
CA VAL A 176 6.10 6.56 2.92
C VAL A 176 5.19 6.72 1.71
N SER A 177 5.52 7.65 0.80
CA SER A 177 4.79 7.82 -0.46
C SER A 177 4.84 6.57 -1.35
N TRP A 178 5.97 5.86 -1.43
CA TRP A 178 6.09 4.59 -2.15
C TRP A 178 5.21 3.49 -1.54
N ILE A 179 5.15 3.40 -0.21
CA ILE A 179 4.26 2.45 0.46
C ILE A 179 2.81 2.71 0.06
N VAL A 180 2.36 3.97 0.08
CA VAL A 180 1.01 4.33 -0.36
C VAL A 180 0.77 3.91 -1.81
N ALA A 181 1.73 4.12 -2.71
CA ALA A 181 1.60 3.68 -4.11
C ALA A 181 1.46 2.15 -4.25
N LEU A 182 2.22 1.38 -3.46
CA LEU A 182 2.11 -0.09 -3.45
C LEU A 182 0.73 -0.56 -2.95
N VAL A 183 0.14 0.12 -1.97
CA VAL A 183 -1.22 -0.17 -1.50
C VAL A 183 -2.23 0.02 -2.62
N HIS A 184 -2.14 1.12 -3.38
CA HIS A 184 -3.03 1.35 -4.52
C HIS A 184 -2.85 0.28 -5.61
N LEU A 185 -1.60 -0.11 -5.88
CA LEU A 185 -1.30 -1.20 -6.80
C LEU A 185 -1.94 -2.52 -6.36
N ALA A 186 -1.85 -2.85 -5.07
CA ALA A 186 -2.48 -4.06 -4.51
C ALA A 186 -4.00 -4.04 -4.69
N VAL A 187 -4.65 -2.91 -4.37
CA VAL A 187 -6.10 -2.74 -4.55
C VAL A 187 -6.50 -2.88 -6.02
N PHE A 188 -5.73 -2.30 -6.93
CA PHE A 188 -6.00 -2.39 -8.37
C PHE A 188 -5.86 -3.83 -8.89
N LEU A 189 -4.81 -4.54 -8.49
CA LEU A 189 -4.62 -5.95 -8.85
C LEU A 189 -5.77 -6.83 -8.35
N PHE A 190 -6.22 -6.61 -7.11
CA PHE A 190 -7.37 -7.31 -6.55
C PHE A 190 -8.66 -7.03 -7.34
N ALA A 191 -8.92 -5.75 -7.64
CA ALA A 191 -10.09 -5.33 -8.42
C ALA A 191 -10.08 -5.95 -9.84
N CYS A 192 -8.94 -5.96 -10.52
CA CYS A 192 -8.78 -6.64 -11.80
C CYS A 192 -9.09 -8.14 -11.70
N GLY A 193 -8.54 -8.83 -10.69
CA GLY A 193 -8.83 -10.24 -10.45
C GLY A 193 -10.32 -10.50 -10.18
N LEU A 194 -10.98 -9.60 -9.44
CA LEU A 194 -12.42 -9.67 -9.17
C LEU A 194 -13.25 -9.55 -10.45
N LEU A 195 -12.90 -8.62 -11.34
CA LEU A 195 -13.58 -8.48 -12.63
C LEU A 195 -13.40 -9.72 -13.51
N VAL A 196 -12.17 -10.22 -13.64
CA VAL A 196 -11.84 -11.43 -14.41
C VAL A 196 -12.63 -12.65 -13.89
N LEU A 197 -12.87 -12.73 -12.58
CA LEU A 197 -13.69 -13.78 -11.98
C LEU A 197 -15.19 -13.62 -12.26
N LEU A 198 -15.73 -12.40 -12.16
CA LEU A 198 -17.17 -12.15 -12.27
C LEU A 198 -17.71 -12.32 -13.68
N PHE A 199 -16.93 -11.93 -14.70
CA PHE A 199 -17.34 -12.02 -16.11
C PHE A 199 -17.85 -13.40 -16.55
N PRO A 200 -17.16 -14.52 -16.25
CA PRO A 200 -17.64 -15.84 -16.61
C PRO A 200 -18.78 -16.37 -15.73
N ILE A 201 -18.97 -15.82 -14.52
CA ILE A 201 -20.02 -16.29 -13.58
C ILE A 201 -21.37 -15.67 -13.91
N ASP A 202 -21.46 -14.34 -13.86
CA ASP A 202 -22.71 -13.63 -14.13
C ASP A 202 -22.44 -12.23 -14.70
N ARG A 203 -23.05 -11.97 -15.87
CA ARG A 203 -22.81 -10.72 -16.61
C ARG A 203 -23.44 -9.50 -15.94
N ILE A 204 -24.54 -9.66 -15.23
CA ILE A 204 -25.22 -8.55 -14.52
C ILE A 204 -24.34 -8.12 -13.34
N VAL A 205 -23.91 -9.08 -12.52
CA VAL A 205 -23.03 -8.81 -11.37
C VAL A 205 -21.70 -8.21 -11.85
N ALA A 206 -21.12 -8.72 -12.94
CA ALA A 206 -19.90 -8.17 -13.52
C ALA A 206 -20.05 -6.70 -13.98
N VAL A 207 -21.17 -6.36 -14.63
CA VAL A 207 -21.43 -4.98 -15.09
C VAL A 207 -21.61 -4.03 -13.91
N VAL A 208 -22.35 -4.44 -12.88
CA VAL A 208 -22.53 -3.64 -11.66
C VAL A 208 -21.19 -3.40 -10.96
N ALA A 209 -20.38 -4.45 -10.78
CA ALA A 209 -19.05 -4.33 -10.18
C ALA A 209 -18.13 -3.42 -11.02
N THR A 210 -18.15 -3.56 -12.34
CA THR A 210 -17.38 -2.72 -13.26
C THR A 210 -17.81 -1.25 -13.19
N ALA A 211 -19.12 -0.97 -13.12
CA ALA A 211 -19.64 0.39 -13.01
C ALA A 211 -19.20 1.06 -11.71
N ILE A 212 -19.29 0.35 -10.59
CA ILE A 212 -18.85 0.85 -9.28
C ILE A 212 -17.34 1.12 -9.31
N LEU A 213 -16.52 0.13 -9.69
CA LEU A 213 -15.07 0.29 -9.76
C LEU A 213 -14.66 1.40 -10.74
N GLY A 214 -15.30 1.47 -11.90
CA GLY A 214 -15.07 2.52 -12.89
C GLY A 214 -15.38 3.91 -12.36
N SER A 215 -16.48 4.07 -11.62
CA SER A 215 -16.82 5.36 -10.99
C SER A 215 -15.76 5.79 -9.97
N PHE A 216 -15.25 4.87 -9.15
CA PHE A 216 -14.17 5.14 -8.20
C PHE A 216 -12.87 5.52 -8.91
N VAL A 217 -12.50 4.80 -9.97
CA VAL A 217 -11.30 5.10 -10.77
C VAL A 217 -11.42 6.48 -11.42
N LEU A 218 -12.58 6.84 -11.96
CA LEU A 218 -12.82 8.16 -12.54
C LEU A 218 -12.68 9.28 -11.49
N VAL A 219 -13.29 9.11 -10.31
CA VAL A 219 -13.14 10.06 -9.21
C VAL A 219 -11.67 10.16 -8.78
N TYR A 220 -10.98 9.05 -8.59
CA TYR A 220 -9.57 9.01 -8.21
C TYR A 220 -8.67 9.71 -9.25
N PHE A 221 -8.89 9.44 -10.53
CA PHE A 221 -8.14 10.06 -11.62
C PHE A 221 -8.42 11.55 -11.71
N SER A 222 -9.69 11.98 -11.57
CA SER A 222 -10.05 13.40 -11.55
C SER A 222 -9.41 14.14 -10.38
N ALA A 223 -9.40 13.55 -9.18
CA ALA A 223 -8.74 14.09 -7.99
C ALA A 223 -7.21 14.12 -8.14
N SER A 224 -6.63 13.18 -8.90
CA SER A 224 -5.19 13.15 -9.21
C SER A 224 -4.78 14.12 -10.31
N LEU A 225 -5.70 14.46 -11.23
CA LEU A 225 -5.47 15.40 -12.33
C LEU A 225 -5.76 16.85 -11.93
N LEU A 226 -6.61 17.08 -10.93
CA LEU A 226 -6.95 18.40 -10.37
C LEU A 226 -5.71 19.24 -10.00
N PRO A 227 -4.68 18.69 -9.32
CA PRO A 227 -3.45 19.41 -9.01
C PRO A 227 -2.57 19.73 -10.23
N LEU A 228 -2.79 19.07 -11.37
CA LEU A 228 -2.05 19.33 -12.62
C LEU A 228 -2.69 20.45 -13.46
N LEU A 229 -3.99 20.69 -13.27
CA LEU A 229 -4.74 21.73 -13.99
C LEU A 229 -4.69 23.10 -13.29
N GLU A 230 -4.56 23.12 -11.96
CA GLU A 230 -4.41 24.36 -11.19
C GLU A 230 -3.09 24.40 -10.40
N LYS A 231 -2.20 25.31 -10.81
CA LYS A 231 -0.91 25.61 -10.17
C LYS A 231 -1.03 26.10 -8.71
N SER A 232 -2.26 26.38 -8.23
CA SER A 232 -2.57 26.89 -6.89
C SER A 232 -3.21 25.85 -5.96
N CYS A 233 -3.35 24.60 -6.37
CA CYS A 233 -4.08 23.60 -5.58
C CYS A 233 -3.21 23.00 -4.45
N PRO A 234 -3.65 23.01 -3.17
CA PRO A 234 -2.86 22.56 -2.01
C PRO A 234 -2.67 21.04 -1.89
N TYR A 235 -3.23 20.23 -2.80
CA TYR A 235 -3.11 18.78 -2.79
C TYR A 235 -1.85 18.30 -3.53
N ARG A 236 -0.75 18.04 -2.81
CA ARG A 236 0.39 17.28 -3.34
C ARG A 236 0.10 15.79 -3.24
N THR A 237 -0.31 15.16 -4.33
CA THR A 237 -0.45 13.71 -4.39
C THR A 237 0.92 13.05 -4.65
N PRO A 238 1.13 11.79 -4.22
CA PRO A 238 2.31 10.97 -4.53
C PRO A 238 2.72 10.96 -6.01
N ILE A 239 1.73 11.08 -6.90
CA ILE A 239 1.90 11.08 -8.36
C ILE A 239 2.67 12.32 -8.84
N THR A 240 2.54 13.48 -8.18
CA THR A 240 3.33 14.67 -8.52
C THR A 240 4.84 14.43 -8.33
N TYR A 241 5.24 13.61 -7.35
CA TYR A 241 6.64 13.24 -7.15
C TYR A 241 7.15 12.27 -8.23
N LEU A 242 6.32 11.35 -8.71
CA LEU A 242 6.68 10.46 -9.82
C LEU A 242 6.85 11.23 -11.13
N ILE A 243 5.96 12.18 -11.42
CA ILE A 243 6.05 13.03 -12.62
C ILE A 243 7.29 13.93 -12.55
N ALA A 244 7.57 14.55 -11.40
CA ALA A 244 8.78 15.37 -11.22
C ALA A 244 10.08 14.56 -11.33
N PHE A 245 10.09 13.30 -10.89
CA PHE A 245 11.24 12.40 -11.04
C PHE A 245 11.47 12.00 -12.51
N VAL A 246 10.40 11.72 -13.25
CA VAL A 246 10.48 11.42 -14.69
C VAL A 246 10.98 12.63 -15.47
N ASP A 247 10.45 13.83 -15.21
CA ASP A 247 10.91 15.07 -15.85
C ASP A 247 12.37 15.38 -15.52
N TRP A 248 12.81 15.17 -14.28
CA TRP A 248 14.22 15.32 -13.88
C TRP A 248 15.13 14.34 -14.62
N SER A 249 14.71 13.08 -14.77
CA SER A 249 15.49 12.05 -15.48
C SER A 249 15.57 12.30 -16.99
N ALA A 250 14.56 12.95 -17.58
CA ALA A 250 14.53 13.30 -19.00
C ALA A 250 15.33 14.58 -19.34
N LEU A 251 15.58 15.45 -18.36
CA LEU A 251 16.37 16.69 -18.52
C LEU A 251 17.88 16.49 -18.34
N PHE A 252 18.30 15.37 -17.74
CA PHE A 252 19.71 15.06 -17.42
C PHE A 252 20.23 13.76 -18.05
N GLY A 253 19.47 13.15 -18.96
CA GLY A 253 19.92 12.06 -19.84
C GLY A 253 20.05 12.53 -21.28
#